data_AF-A0A1D2N8F3-F1
#
_entry.id   AF-A0A1D2N8F3-F1
#
_cell.length_a   1.000
_cell.length_b   1.000
_cell.length_c   1.000
_cell.angle_alpha   90.00
_cell.angle_beta   90.00
_cell.angle_gamma   90.00
#
_symmetry.space_group_name_H-M   'P 1'
#
loop_
_entity.id
_entity.type
_entity.pdbx_description
1 polymer ?
#
loop_
_entity_poly.entity_id
_entity_poly.type
_entity_poly.pdbx_seq_one_letter_code
_entity_poly.pdbx_strand_id
1 'polypeptide(L)'
;MFVNMTHMLVCGFQKEDFIVYSYNDKRTLAKIPCSGGGNRKWDFKYGHGEQGSRNASFTFVKDREIFYTYLPMEGYLNVVMKEGLHCRTINCAIEHKTSERNGIDYFTGSEDGTLKWFQWDVANQRILCIQNMQNHLSSVRSVCVVKDVSNRTLVFSGGGRSQLCIYSLDFINDTMELMKEIVLVKTTCKQTEGDVRIMDIAVIDGACQGSDDL
;
A
#
# COMPACT_ATOMS: atom_id res chain seq x y z
N MET A 1 26.08 -13.09 -10.20
CA MET A 1 25.12 -12.81 -9.11
C MET A 1 23.73 -13.00 -9.71
N PHE A 2 23.12 -14.17 -9.51
CA PHE A 2 21.75 -14.43 -9.95
C PHE A 2 20.82 -14.11 -8.78
N VAL A 3 20.13 -12.97 -8.85
CA VAL A 3 19.12 -12.61 -7.86
C VAL A 3 17.80 -13.18 -8.36
N ASN A 4 17.33 -14.27 -7.75
CA ASN A 4 15.97 -14.74 -7.99
C ASN A 4 14.99 -13.75 -7.34
N MET A 5 14.24 -13.01 -8.15
CA MET A 5 13.39 -11.87 -7.75
C MET A 5 12.10 -12.25 -6.99
N THR A 6 11.93 -13.51 -6.59
CA THR A 6 10.65 -13.99 -6.03
C THR A 6 10.38 -13.55 -4.60
N HIS A 7 11.41 -13.20 -3.81
CA HIS A 7 11.24 -12.84 -2.40
C HIS A 7 12.18 -11.70 -1.97
N MET A 8 11.85 -10.46 -2.35
CA MET A 8 12.60 -9.29 -1.90
C MET A 8 12.25 -8.97 -0.44
N LEU A 9 13.24 -9.12 0.45
CA LEU A 9 13.14 -8.78 1.86
C LEU A 9 13.78 -7.42 2.12
N VAL A 10 13.02 -6.53 2.76
CA VAL A 10 13.52 -5.25 3.28
C VAL A 10 13.69 -5.41 4.78
N CYS A 11 14.91 -5.20 5.28
CA CYS A 11 15.24 -5.39 6.69
C CYS A 11 15.81 -4.10 7.28
N GLY A 12 15.44 -3.78 8.52
CA GLY A 12 15.94 -2.58 9.19
C GLY A 12 15.31 -2.35 10.56
N PHE A 13 15.78 -1.32 11.26
CA PHE A 13 15.26 -0.98 12.58
C PHE A 13 14.06 -0.03 12.51
N GLN A 14 13.01 -0.36 13.24
CA GLN A 14 11.91 0.54 13.57
C GLN A 14 11.91 0.76 15.08
N LYS A 15 12.43 1.92 15.52
CA LYS A 15 12.69 2.22 16.94
C LYS A 15 13.63 1.20 17.58
N GLU A 16 13.12 0.34 18.46
CA GLU A 16 13.89 -0.67 19.20
C GLU A 16 13.77 -2.09 18.64
N ASP A 17 12.99 -2.23 17.58
CA ASP A 17 12.68 -3.50 16.96
C ASP A 17 13.40 -3.61 15.61
N PHE A 18 13.97 -4.78 15.33
CA PHE A 18 14.41 -5.13 14.00
C PHE A 18 13.24 -5.74 13.23
N ILE A 19 12.98 -5.20 12.04
CA ILE A 19 11.86 -5.56 11.17
C ILE A 19 12.39 -6.29 9.95
N VAL A 20 11.78 -7.43 9.64
CA VAL A 20 11.92 -8.13 8.36
C VAL A 20 10.60 -7.99 7.60
N TYR A 21 10.62 -7.31 6.47
CA TYR A 21 9.44 -6.98 5.67
C TYR A 21 9.50 -7.66 4.30
N SER A 22 8.43 -8.34 3.91
CA SER A 22 8.25 -8.86 2.55
C SER A 22 7.78 -7.72 1.65
N TYR A 23 8.61 -7.32 0.69
CA TYR A 23 8.19 -6.31 -0.28
C TYR A 23 7.13 -6.84 -1.24
N ASN A 24 7.19 -8.12 -1.56
CA ASN A 24 6.21 -8.78 -2.42
C ASN A 24 4.84 -8.83 -1.76
N ASP A 25 4.77 -9.30 -0.50
CA ASP A 25 3.49 -9.51 0.21
C ASP A 25 3.01 -8.27 0.97
N LYS A 26 3.77 -7.18 0.92
CA LYS A 26 3.51 -5.92 1.63
C LYS A 26 3.20 -6.08 3.12
N ARG A 27 3.93 -6.97 3.81
CA ARG A 27 3.73 -7.24 5.24
C ARG A 27 5.02 -7.50 6.00
N THR A 28 4.98 -7.24 7.29
CA THR A 28 6.02 -7.64 8.23
C THR A 28 5.99 -9.16 8.42
N LEU A 29 7.12 -9.81 8.16
CA LEU A 29 7.32 -11.25 8.39
C LEU A 29 7.78 -11.51 9.81
N ALA A 30 8.74 -10.71 10.31
CA ALA A 30 9.27 -10.85 11.65
C ALA A 30 9.52 -9.48 12.29
N LYS A 31 9.32 -9.45 13.60
CA LYS A 31 9.61 -8.31 14.46
C LYS A 31 10.41 -8.82 15.65
N ILE A 32 11.66 -8.42 15.75
CA ILE A 32 12.61 -8.92 16.75
C ILE A 32 12.93 -7.79 17.73
N PRO A 33 12.45 -7.87 18.98
CA PRO A 33 12.76 -6.88 19.99
C PRO A 33 14.25 -6.90 20.30
N CYS A 34 14.94 -5.79 20.06
CA CYS A 34 16.37 -5.65 20.32
C CYS A 34 16.65 -4.77 21.55
N SER A 35 15.61 -4.15 22.14
CA SER A 35 15.60 -3.26 23.31
C SER A 35 16.67 -2.16 23.29
N GLY A 36 16.30 -0.90 23.02
CA GLY A 36 17.18 0.28 22.84
C GLY A 36 17.27 0.78 21.38
N GLY A 37 18.03 1.85 21.08
CA GLY A 37 17.96 2.60 19.80
C GLY A 37 18.49 1.90 18.52
N GLY A 38 18.07 2.38 17.34
CA GLY A 38 18.28 1.76 16.02
C GLY A 38 19.66 1.92 15.35
N ASN A 39 20.66 2.51 16.02
CA ASN A 39 22.01 2.73 15.47
C ASN A 39 22.97 1.55 15.75
N ARG A 40 22.52 0.31 15.55
CA ARG A 40 23.32 -0.89 15.83
C ARG A 40 24.02 -1.39 14.58
N LYS A 41 25.19 -2.02 14.76
CA LYS A 41 25.80 -2.82 13.70
C LYS A 41 25.06 -4.16 13.66
N TRP A 42 24.62 -4.57 12.48
CA TRP A 42 23.84 -5.78 12.28
C TRP A 42 24.18 -6.44 10.95
N ASP A 43 23.91 -7.73 10.86
CA ASP A 43 23.91 -8.51 9.63
C ASP A 43 22.67 -9.41 9.61
N PHE A 44 22.12 -9.62 8.42
CA PHE A 44 20.98 -10.50 8.19
C PHE A 44 21.31 -11.40 7.01
N LYS A 45 21.26 -12.70 7.24
CA LYS A 45 21.44 -13.70 6.20
C LYS A 45 20.13 -14.42 5.98
N TYR A 46 19.77 -14.58 4.71
CA TYR A 46 18.62 -15.35 4.28
C TYR A 46 19.09 -16.35 3.23
N GLY A 47 18.67 -17.59 3.33
CA GLY A 47 19.09 -18.63 2.42
C GLY A 47 18.28 -19.92 2.54
N HIS A 48 18.63 -20.86 1.67
CA HIS A 48 18.09 -22.20 1.70
C HIS A 48 18.93 -23.07 2.64
N GLY A 49 18.28 -23.69 3.62
CA GLY A 49 18.85 -24.77 4.41
C GLY A 49 18.81 -26.10 3.65
N GLU A 50 19.28 -27.14 4.31
CA GLU A 50 19.19 -28.50 3.78
C GLU A 50 17.72 -28.86 3.51
N GLN A 51 17.49 -29.62 2.43
CA GLN A 51 16.17 -30.04 1.94
C GLN A 51 15.25 -28.92 1.45
N GLY A 52 15.78 -27.74 1.11
CA GLY A 52 14.99 -26.64 0.54
C GLY A 52 14.25 -25.77 1.56
N SER A 53 14.48 -26.02 2.85
CA SER A 53 13.94 -25.21 3.94
C SER A 53 14.42 -23.75 3.82
N ARG A 54 13.56 -22.78 4.14
CA ARG A 54 13.93 -21.36 4.07
C ARG A 54 14.25 -20.86 5.46
N ASN A 55 15.48 -20.41 5.67
CA ASN A 55 15.97 -19.99 6.98
C ASN A 55 16.64 -18.62 6.89
N ALA A 56 16.52 -17.86 7.97
CA ALA A 56 17.25 -16.63 8.15
C ALA A 56 17.99 -16.62 9.49
N SER A 57 19.08 -15.87 9.54
CA SER A 57 19.77 -15.52 10.77
C SER A 57 19.95 -14.03 10.85
N PHE A 58 19.79 -13.52 12.06
CA PHE A 58 19.96 -12.12 12.40
C PHE A 58 21.01 -12.01 13.50
N THR A 59 22.01 -11.15 13.28
CA THR A 59 23.07 -10.89 14.26
C THR A 59 23.17 -9.39 14.47
N PHE A 60 23.30 -8.95 15.73
CA PHE A 60 23.49 -7.54 16.05
C PHE A 60 24.36 -7.33 17.27
N VAL A 61 24.99 -6.17 17.35
CA VAL A 61 25.80 -5.76 18.51
C VAL A 61 24.99 -4.84 19.42
N LYS A 62 24.98 -5.14 20.71
CA LYS A 62 24.37 -4.31 21.76
C LYS A 62 25.17 -4.46 23.06
N ASP A 63 25.40 -3.35 23.76
CA ASP A 63 26.07 -3.33 25.08
C ASP A 63 27.40 -4.12 25.13
N ARG A 64 28.15 -4.06 24.02
CA ARG A 64 29.42 -4.78 23.79
C ARG A 64 29.30 -6.31 23.65
N GLU A 65 28.07 -6.81 23.53
CA GLU A 65 27.76 -8.21 23.27
C GLU A 65 27.23 -8.41 21.85
N ILE A 66 27.44 -9.62 21.32
CA ILE A 66 26.90 -10.04 20.02
C ILE A 66 25.69 -10.92 20.29
N PHE A 67 24.55 -10.50 19.79
CA PHE A 67 23.30 -11.24 19.86
C PHE A 67 23.08 -11.94 18.52
N TYR A 68 22.62 -13.19 18.61
CA TYR A 68 22.28 -14.02 17.47
C TYR A 68 20.84 -14.52 17.61
N THR A 69 20.09 -14.50 16.52
CA THR A 69 18.73 -15.04 16.45
C THR A 69 18.56 -15.85 15.18
N TYR A 70 18.06 -17.06 15.34
CA TYR A 70 17.66 -17.93 14.25
C TYR A 70 16.16 -17.73 13.95
N LEU A 71 15.84 -17.61 12.67
CA LEU A 71 14.49 -17.39 12.17
C LEU A 71 14.15 -18.50 11.17
N PRO A 72 13.38 -19.53 11.56
CA PRO A 72 12.81 -20.45 10.60
C PRO A 72 11.80 -19.68 9.75
N MET A 73 12.08 -19.44 8.47
CA MET A 73 11.20 -18.70 7.57
C MET A 73 10.14 -19.60 6.92
N GLU A 74 10.27 -20.92 7.11
CA GLU A 74 9.25 -21.93 6.87
C GLU A 74 7.93 -21.52 7.58
N GLY A 75 6.84 -21.39 6.84
CA GLY A 75 5.56 -20.89 7.36
C GLY A 75 5.40 -19.37 7.30
N TYR A 76 6.41 -18.56 7.59
CA TYR A 76 6.30 -17.10 7.39
C TYR A 76 6.11 -16.74 5.93
N LEU A 77 6.72 -17.47 5.01
CA LEU A 77 6.58 -17.24 3.56
C LEU A 77 5.44 -18.05 2.93
N ASN A 78 4.99 -19.13 3.60
CA ASN A 78 3.96 -20.04 3.09
C ASN A 78 2.55 -19.70 3.63
N VAL A 79 2.43 -18.86 4.65
CA VAL A 79 1.15 -18.32 5.11
C VAL A 79 0.73 -17.21 4.15
N VAL A 80 0.13 -17.61 3.03
CA VAL A 80 -0.74 -16.73 2.25
C VAL A 80 -2.05 -16.60 3.04
N MET A 81 -2.03 -15.81 4.11
CA MET A 81 -3.29 -15.16 4.49
C MET A 81 -3.68 -14.31 3.30
N LYS A 82 -4.89 -14.56 2.78
CA LYS A 82 -5.52 -13.93 1.59
C LYS A 82 -4.88 -12.60 1.21
N GLU A 83 -4.48 -12.49 -0.06
CA GLU A 83 -3.70 -11.38 -0.61
C GLU A 83 -4.05 -10.01 -0.01
N GLY A 84 -3.10 -9.43 0.74
CA GLY A 84 -2.97 -8.00 0.98
C GLY A 84 -4.21 -7.22 1.43
N LEU A 85 -5.19 -7.83 2.09
CA LEU A 85 -6.41 -7.13 2.52
C LEU A 85 -6.09 -6.04 3.57
N HIS A 86 -7.06 -5.18 3.81
CA HIS A 86 -7.00 -4.17 4.87
C HIS A 86 -6.88 -4.83 6.26
N CYS A 87 -6.16 -4.19 7.18
CA CYS A 87 -6.02 -4.67 8.55
C CYS A 87 -7.16 -4.21 9.47
N ARG A 88 -8.08 -3.39 8.93
CA ARG A 88 -9.31 -2.91 9.57
C ARG A 88 -10.47 -2.89 8.57
N THR A 89 -11.63 -2.43 9.03
CA THR A 89 -12.86 -2.31 8.24
C THR A 89 -12.66 -1.51 6.96
N ILE A 90 -13.16 -2.07 5.85
CA ILE A 90 -13.25 -1.38 4.57
C ILE A 90 -14.45 -0.44 4.65
N ASN A 91 -14.21 0.86 4.48
CA ASN A 91 -15.22 1.90 4.57
C ASN A 91 -15.82 2.25 3.20
N CYS A 92 -15.01 2.19 2.14
CA CYS A 92 -15.43 2.53 0.78
C CYS A 92 -14.74 1.63 -0.25
N ALA A 93 -15.42 1.38 -1.36
CA ALA A 93 -14.90 0.62 -2.48
C ALA A 93 -15.49 1.17 -3.79
N ILE A 94 -14.70 1.17 -4.85
CA ILE A 94 -15.16 1.51 -6.20
C ILE A 94 -14.51 0.60 -7.23
N GLU A 95 -15.33 0.14 -8.17
CA GLU A 95 -14.89 -0.59 -9.35
C GLU A 95 -14.51 0.42 -10.43
N HIS A 96 -13.37 0.21 -11.08
CA HIS A 96 -12.95 0.94 -12.26
C HIS A 96 -12.68 -0.03 -13.41
N LYS A 97 -13.47 0.12 -14.47
CA LYS A 97 -13.27 -0.61 -15.73
C LYS A 97 -12.66 0.34 -16.74
N THR A 98 -11.47 0.01 -17.23
CA THR A 98 -10.89 0.69 -18.40
C THR A 98 -11.16 -0.13 -19.66
N SER A 99 -11.53 0.53 -20.75
CA SER A 99 -11.70 -0.10 -22.07
C SER A 99 -10.39 -0.62 -22.67
N GLU A 100 -9.26 -0.21 -22.11
CA GLU A 100 -7.92 -0.47 -22.65
C GLU A 100 -7.30 -1.76 -22.11
N ARG A 101 -7.97 -2.43 -21.17
CA ARG A 101 -7.50 -3.67 -20.57
C ARG A 101 -8.66 -4.62 -20.30
N ASN A 102 -8.42 -5.91 -20.55
CA ASN A 102 -9.28 -6.99 -20.05
C ASN A 102 -9.02 -7.27 -18.56
N GLY A 103 -9.33 -6.30 -17.70
CA GLY A 103 -9.18 -6.41 -16.25
C GLY A 103 -10.11 -5.44 -15.53
N ILE A 104 -10.45 -5.78 -14.29
CA ILE A 104 -11.26 -4.91 -13.42
C ILE A 104 -10.37 -4.45 -12.28
N ASP A 105 -10.22 -3.14 -12.15
CA ASP A 105 -9.52 -2.52 -11.03
C ASP A 105 -10.50 -2.18 -9.92
N TYR A 106 -10.05 -2.33 -8.67
CA TYR A 106 -10.81 -1.97 -7.48
C TYR A 106 -9.97 -1.08 -6.59
N PHE A 107 -10.56 0.02 -6.14
CA PHE A 107 -9.96 0.86 -5.13
C PHE A 107 -10.76 0.75 -3.86
N THR A 108 -10.09 0.51 -2.74
CA THR A 108 -10.72 0.26 -1.44
C THR A 108 -10.05 1.11 -0.38
N GLY A 109 -10.85 1.79 0.43
CA GLY A 109 -10.39 2.65 1.53
C GLY A 109 -10.83 2.09 2.87
N SER A 110 -9.96 2.20 3.88
CA SER A 110 -10.16 1.53 5.16
C SER A 110 -9.93 2.44 6.37
N GLU A 111 -10.45 1.98 7.50
CA GLU A 111 -10.20 2.54 8.83
C GLU A 111 -8.72 2.48 9.23
N ASP A 112 -7.90 1.66 8.56
CA ASP A 112 -6.45 1.61 8.75
C ASP A 112 -5.68 2.78 8.14
N GLY A 113 -6.38 3.69 7.46
CA GLY A 113 -5.79 4.86 6.80
C GLY A 113 -5.06 4.54 5.50
N THR A 114 -5.34 3.39 4.89
CA THR A 114 -4.81 3.04 3.58
C THR A 114 -5.91 3.05 2.52
N LEU A 115 -5.51 3.47 1.32
CA LEU A 115 -6.22 3.20 0.08
C LEU A 115 -5.46 2.09 -0.64
N LYS A 116 -6.12 1.00 -0.98
CA LYS A 116 -5.51 -0.12 -1.72
C LYS A 116 -6.09 -0.21 -3.11
N TRP A 117 -5.20 -0.42 -4.06
CA TRP A 117 -5.55 -0.74 -5.44
C TRP A 117 -5.36 -2.24 -5.66
N PHE A 118 -6.47 -2.88 -6.01
CA PHE A 118 -6.55 -4.27 -6.36
C PHE A 118 -6.89 -4.45 -7.84
N GLN A 119 -6.44 -5.55 -8.41
CA GLN A 119 -6.76 -5.94 -9.76
C GLN A 119 -7.33 -7.36 -9.79
N TRP A 120 -8.43 -7.57 -10.49
CA TRP A 120 -8.92 -8.92 -10.79
C TRP A 120 -8.12 -9.52 -11.94
N ASP A 121 -7.37 -10.57 -11.63
CA ASP A 121 -6.69 -11.43 -12.58
C ASP A 121 -7.66 -12.50 -13.06
N VAL A 122 -8.26 -12.26 -14.23
CA VAL A 122 -9.25 -13.14 -14.85
C VAL A 122 -8.66 -14.52 -15.14
N ALA A 123 -7.39 -14.59 -15.57
CA ALA A 123 -6.76 -15.83 -15.98
C ALA A 123 -6.56 -16.78 -14.80
N ASN A 124 -6.17 -16.24 -13.64
CA ASN A 124 -5.91 -17.02 -12.44
C ASN A 124 -7.05 -16.95 -11.40
N GLN A 125 -8.17 -16.30 -11.74
CA GLN A 125 -9.35 -16.11 -10.88
C GLN A 125 -9.01 -15.61 -9.46
N ARG A 126 -8.15 -14.59 -9.37
CA ARG A 126 -7.69 -14.06 -8.09
C ARG A 126 -7.66 -12.54 -8.08
N ILE A 127 -7.75 -11.97 -6.87
CA ILE A 127 -7.57 -10.53 -6.65
C ILE A 127 -6.12 -10.29 -6.26
N LEU A 128 -5.44 -9.45 -7.04
CA LEU A 128 -4.07 -9.01 -6.84
C LEU A 128 -4.01 -7.65 -6.15
N CYS A 129 -3.31 -7.54 -5.03
CA CYS A 129 -2.99 -6.23 -4.44
C CYS A 129 -1.86 -5.59 -5.24
N ILE A 130 -2.18 -4.62 -6.10
CA ILE A 130 -1.20 -3.92 -6.93
C ILE A 130 -0.44 -2.88 -6.11
N GLN A 131 -1.17 -2.06 -5.35
CA GLN A 131 -0.56 -0.96 -4.61
C GLN A 131 -1.25 -0.68 -3.28
N ASN A 132 -0.44 -0.26 -2.31
CA ASN A 132 -0.88 0.16 -0.98
C ASN A 132 -0.51 1.63 -0.76
N MET A 133 -1.48 2.53 -0.89
CA MET A 133 -1.32 3.97 -0.78
C MET A 133 -1.59 4.41 0.67
N GLN A 134 -0.56 4.91 1.35
CA GLN A 134 -0.56 5.15 2.81
C GLN A 134 -0.51 6.63 3.18
N ASN A 135 -0.96 7.51 2.28
CA ASN A 135 -0.86 8.96 2.49
C ASN A 135 -1.87 9.52 3.49
N HIS A 136 -2.96 8.79 3.76
CA HIS A 136 -3.97 9.22 4.71
C HIS A 136 -3.47 9.08 6.15
N LEU A 137 -3.68 10.13 6.94
CA LEU A 137 -3.30 10.20 8.35
C LEU A 137 -4.34 9.54 9.28
N SER A 138 -5.53 9.20 8.75
CA SER A 138 -6.63 8.54 9.46
C SER A 138 -7.51 7.77 8.48
N SER A 139 -8.69 7.30 8.90
CA SER A 139 -9.63 6.52 8.08
C SER A 139 -9.90 7.13 6.70
N VAL A 140 -9.79 6.33 5.65
CA VAL A 140 -10.32 6.64 4.32
C VAL A 140 -11.80 6.29 4.31
N ARG A 141 -12.68 7.19 3.85
CA ARG A 141 -14.14 7.02 3.92
C ARG A 141 -14.86 7.18 2.59
N SER A 142 -14.25 7.87 1.62
CA SER A 142 -14.80 7.97 0.27
C SER A 142 -13.68 7.87 -0.76
N VAL A 143 -14.02 7.30 -1.91
CA VAL A 143 -13.14 7.15 -3.05
C VAL A 143 -13.95 7.40 -4.32
N CYS A 144 -13.37 8.14 -5.25
CA CYS A 144 -13.93 8.41 -6.56
C CYS A 144 -12.84 8.24 -7.61
N VAL A 145 -13.18 7.70 -8.78
CA VAL A 145 -12.23 7.44 -9.87
C VAL A 145 -12.77 8.08 -11.13
N VAL A 146 -11.92 8.80 -11.84
CA VAL A 146 -12.26 9.47 -13.09
C VAL A 146 -11.20 9.16 -14.13
N LYS A 147 -11.64 8.78 -15.32
CA LYS A 147 -10.77 8.67 -16.49
C LYS A 147 -10.62 10.07 -17.09
N ASP A 148 -9.39 10.54 -17.17
CA ASP A 148 -9.01 11.77 -17.86
C ASP A 148 -8.85 11.50 -19.37
N VAL A 149 -8.96 12.56 -20.16
CA VAL A 149 -8.92 12.56 -21.64
C VAL A 149 -7.56 12.06 -22.18
N SER A 150 -6.48 12.17 -21.39
CA SER A 150 -5.11 11.82 -21.81
C SER A 150 -4.68 10.39 -21.46
N ASN A 151 -5.63 9.46 -21.36
CA ASN A 151 -5.36 8.09 -20.89
C ASN A 151 -4.73 8.01 -19.50
N ARG A 152 -5.16 8.93 -18.62
CA ARG A 152 -4.80 8.94 -17.22
C ARG A 152 -6.02 8.61 -16.40
N THR A 153 -5.83 7.92 -15.30
CA THR A 153 -6.88 7.70 -14.33
C THR A 153 -6.55 8.47 -13.06
N LEU A 154 -7.45 9.37 -12.67
CA LEU A 154 -7.34 10.10 -11.43
C LEU A 154 -8.17 9.39 -10.35
N VAL A 155 -7.52 9.07 -9.24
CA VAL A 155 -8.18 8.49 -8.07
C VAL A 155 -8.18 9.53 -6.96
N PHE A 156 -9.37 9.89 -6.50
CA PHE A 156 -9.58 10.79 -5.38
C PHE A 156 -9.98 9.96 -4.17
N SER A 157 -9.41 10.25 -3.02
CA SER A 157 -9.85 9.65 -1.75
C SER A 157 -9.90 10.67 -0.63
N GLY A 158 -10.95 10.56 0.18
CA GLY A 158 -11.27 11.48 1.25
C GLY A 158 -11.46 10.72 2.56
N GLY A 159 -11.09 11.35 3.67
CA GLY A 159 -11.13 10.69 4.96
C GLY A 159 -11.24 11.65 6.14
N GLY A 160 -10.89 11.13 7.32
CA GLY A 160 -10.79 11.94 8.53
C GLY A 160 -9.68 13.00 8.44
N ARG A 161 -9.66 13.92 9.40
CA ARG A 161 -8.77 15.11 9.39
C ARG A 161 -8.92 15.98 8.14
N SER A 162 -10.09 15.90 7.49
CA SER A 162 -10.39 16.60 6.24
C SER A 162 -9.32 16.45 5.15
N GLN A 163 -8.74 15.26 5.03
CA GLN A 163 -7.67 15.01 4.08
C GLN A 163 -8.22 14.51 2.75
N LEU A 164 -7.83 15.18 1.65
CA LEU A 164 -8.08 14.76 0.29
C LEU A 164 -6.75 14.31 -0.34
N CYS A 165 -6.69 13.09 -0.84
CA CYS A 165 -5.55 12.57 -1.58
C CYS A 165 -5.95 12.33 -3.03
N ILE A 166 -5.08 12.73 -3.96
CA ILE A 166 -5.25 12.57 -5.41
C ILE A 166 -4.08 11.74 -5.93
N TYR A 167 -4.40 10.69 -6.67
CA TYR A 167 -3.45 9.80 -7.30
C TYR A 167 -3.62 9.88 -8.81
N SER A 168 -2.51 10.05 -9.53
CA SER A 168 -2.49 9.95 -11.00
C SER A 168 -1.92 8.59 -11.38
N LEU A 169 -2.72 7.82 -12.10
CA LEU A 169 -2.33 6.54 -12.69
C LEU A 169 -2.20 6.73 -14.20
N ASP A 170 -1.06 6.37 -14.76
CA ASP A 170 -0.86 6.41 -16.21
C ASP A 170 -0.82 4.99 -16.75
N PHE A 171 -1.34 4.81 -17.96
CA PHE A 171 -1.25 3.55 -18.68
C PHE A 171 0.03 3.55 -19.52
N ILE A 172 0.97 2.66 -19.17
CA ILE A 172 2.27 2.51 -19.81
C ILE A 172 2.45 1.05 -20.20
N ASN A 173 2.65 0.77 -21.49
CA ASN A 173 2.92 -0.58 -22.01
C ASN A 173 1.93 -1.66 -21.54
N ASP A 174 0.63 -1.42 -21.67
CA ASP A 174 -0.45 -2.31 -21.22
C ASP A 174 -0.57 -2.52 -19.70
N THR A 175 0.19 -1.76 -18.92
CA THR A 175 0.16 -1.77 -17.45
C THR A 175 -0.19 -0.39 -16.92
N MET A 176 -1.11 -0.35 -15.95
CA MET A 176 -1.36 0.89 -15.21
C MET A 176 -0.28 1.02 -14.13
N GLU A 177 0.27 2.22 -13.97
CA GLU A 177 1.30 2.51 -12.97
C GLU A 177 0.95 3.78 -12.20
N LEU A 178 1.27 3.80 -10.90
CA LEU A 178 1.09 4.99 -10.07
C LEU A 178 2.22 5.98 -10.36
N MET A 179 1.89 7.12 -10.96
CA MET A 179 2.86 8.13 -11.37
C MET A 179 3.07 9.22 -10.33
N LYS A 180 2.00 9.62 -9.65
CA LYS A 180 2.05 10.75 -8.72
C LYS A 180 1.03 10.64 -7.62
N GLU A 181 1.46 10.97 -6.41
CA GLU A 181 0.62 11.15 -5.24
C GLU A 181 0.62 12.65 -4.87
N ILE A 182 -0.56 13.25 -4.76
CA ILE A 182 -0.73 14.62 -4.29
C ILE A 182 -1.65 14.57 -3.07
N VAL A 183 -1.12 15.02 -1.94
CA VAL A 183 -1.88 15.13 -0.69
C VAL A 183 -2.32 16.57 -0.52
N LEU A 184 -3.63 16.82 -0.61
CA LEU A 184 -4.25 18.10 -0.33
C LEU A 184 -4.88 18.07 1.06
N VAL A 185 -4.18 18.67 2.01
CA VAL A 185 -4.75 18.96 3.34
C VAL A 185 -5.32 20.38 3.28
N LYS A 186 -6.64 20.52 3.17
CA LYS A 186 -7.25 21.86 3.28
C LYS A 186 -8.71 21.81 3.72
N THR A 187 -8.95 22.19 4.97
CA THR A 187 -10.14 22.95 5.37
C THR A 187 -9.73 23.90 6.48
N THR A 188 -9.48 25.15 6.11
CA THR A 188 -9.66 26.28 7.03
C THR A 188 -11.15 26.64 6.99
N CYS A 189 -12.01 25.76 7.49
CA CYS A 189 -13.28 26.23 8.03
C CYS A 189 -13.00 26.60 9.49
N LYS A 190 -13.48 27.77 9.94
CA LYS A 190 -13.23 28.29 11.29
C LYS A 190 -13.44 27.16 12.30
N GLN A 191 -12.45 26.96 13.17
CA GLN A 191 -12.45 25.94 14.22
C GLN A 191 -13.73 26.04 15.05
N THR A 192 -14.74 25.26 14.70
CA THR A 192 -15.65 24.67 15.66
C THR A 192 -15.00 23.34 16.05
N GLU A 193 -14.89 23.05 17.35
CA GLU A 193 -14.08 22.01 18.01
C GLU A 193 -14.33 20.53 17.61
N GLY A 194 -14.83 20.25 16.39
CA GLY A 194 -15.07 18.91 15.86
C GLY A 194 -13.97 18.43 14.92
N ASP A 195 -13.69 17.12 14.96
CA ASP A 195 -12.91 16.40 13.95
C ASP A 195 -13.66 16.42 12.61
N VAL A 196 -13.26 17.31 11.70
CA VAL A 196 -13.89 17.46 10.38
C VAL A 196 -13.43 16.32 9.46
N ARG A 197 -14.38 15.79 8.68
CA ARG A 197 -14.18 14.61 7.83
C ARG A 197 -14.75 14.86 6.44
N ILE A 198 -14.05 14.38 5.42
CA ILE A 198 -14.63 14.25 4.09
C ILE A 198 -15.47 12.97 4.08
N MET A 199 -16.78 13.13 4.06
CA MET A 199 -17.73 12.01 4.12
C MET A 199 -18.01 11.43 2.75
N ASP A 200 -17.95 12.24 1.70
CA ASP A 200 -18.18 11.80 0.33
C ASP A 200 -17.40 12.62 -0.69
N ILE A 201 -17.14 12.03 -1.86
CA ILE A 201 -16.48 12.63 -3.01
C ILE A 201 -17.25 12.20 -4.25
N ALA A 202 -17.73 13.17 -5.00
CA ALA A 202 -18.23 12.97 -6.34
C ALA A 202 -17.50 13.91 -7.29
N VAL A 203 -17.22 13.42 -8.50
CA VAL A 203 -16.79 14.27 -9.61
C VAL A 203 -17.94 14.37 -10.58
N ILE A 204 -18.32 15.60 -10.92
CA ILE A 204 -19.40 15.90 -11.86
C ILE A 204 -18.72 16.36 -13.15
N ASP A 205 -18.94 15.63 -14.23
CA ASP A 205 -18.50 16.04 -15.56
C ASP A 205 -19.45 17.13 -16.08
N GLY A 206 -18.99 18.38 -15.99
CA GLY A 206 -19.72 19.52 -16.51
C GLY A 206 -19.40 19.69 -17.99
N ALA A 207 -20.14 19.01 -18.86
CA ALA A 207 -20.21 19.42 -20.25
C ALA A 207 -20.94 20.78 -20.29
N CYS A 208 -20.18 21.88 -20.20
CA CYS A 208 -20.68 23.18 -20.61
C CYS A 208 -20.93 23.09 -22.12
N GLN A 209 -22.12 22.65 -22.52
CA GLN A 209 -22.61 22.96 -23.86
C GLN A 209 -22.63 24.47 -23.94
N GLY A 210 -21.69 25.04 -24.70
CA GLY A 210 -21.79 26.43 -25.12
C GLY A 210 -23.15 26.58 -25.79
N SER A 211 -24.00 27.41 -25.19
CA SER A 211 -25.15 27.96 -25.89
C SER A 211 -24.59 28.86 -26.98
N ASP A 212 -24.36 28.30 -28.16
CA ASP A 212 -24.32 29.07 -29.40
C ASP A 212 -25.76 29.49 -29.70
N ASP A 213 -26.26 30.44 -28.90
CA ASP A 213 -27.48 31.17 -29.19
C ASP A 213 -27.10 32.56 -29.71
N LEU A 214 -27.48 32.76 -30.99
CA LEU A 214 -27.52 33.98 -31.83
C LEU A 214 -26.35 34.24 -32.78
#